data_AF-A0A1E7J838-F1
#
_entry.id   AF-A0A1E7J838-F1
#
_cell.length_a   1.000
_cell.length_b   1.000
_cell.length_c   1.000
_cell.angle_alpha   90.00
_cell.angle_beta   90.00
_cell.angle_gamma   90.00
#
_symmetry.space_group_name_H-M   'P 1'
#
loop_
_entity.id
_entity.type
_entity.pdbx_description
1 polymer ?
#
loop_
_entity_poly.entity_id
_entity_poly.type
_entity_poly.pdbx_seq_one_letter_code
_entity_poly.pdbx_strand_id
1 'polypeptide(L)'
;MGFEGTAGRSYFQCLSSLLPEKHQFKGRSRRPAKDPFNACLNYCYGILYSLVEKACILSGLDPYVGFLHTDNYNKKSLVFDLIEPFRIYGEQTAIYLFTGKKWKRKKMTDIKTLFRSSFFWDAGDIDAAEHAAYVIGRVLDYGDIEDVRVLRDIYPDEKIIEAIRTRRGLLPQTGKYWAVKFNIPFSEVSCLRKYYPGQL
;
A
#
# COMPACT_ATOMS: atom_id res chain seq x y z
N MET A 1 -21.53 30.87 -2.95
CA MET A 1 -20.85 29.72 -2.31
C MET A 1 -20.74 29.76 -0.76
N GLY A 2 -21.24 30.78 -0.04
CA GLY A 2 -21.14 30.83 1.45
C GLY A 2 -21.98 29.77 2.19
N PHE A 3 -23.23 29.55 1.76
CA PHE A 3 -24.11 28.52 2.34
C PHE A 3 -23.61 27.10 2.04
N GLU A 4 -23.10 26.86 0.83
CA GLU A 4 -22.51 25.58 0.43
C GLU A 4 -21.26 25.24 1.26
N GLY A 5 -20.40 26.23 1.53
CA GLY A 5 -19.23 26.05 2.40
C GLY A 5 -19.62 25.70 3.85
N THR A 6 -20.67 26.31 4.39
CA THR A 6 -21.20 26.01 5.73
C THR A 6 -21.85 24.63 5.78
N ALA A 7 -22.71 24.30 4.80
CA ALA A 7 -23.34 23.00 4.68
C ALA A 7 -22.30 21.87 4.55
N GLY A 8 -21.29 22.07 3.71
CA GLY A 8 -20.18 21.12 3.55
C GLY A 8 -19.40 20.93 4.85
N ARG A 9 -19.15 22.00 5.63
CA ARG A 9 -18.46 21.89 6.92
C ARG A 9 -19.26 21.04 7.90
N SER A 10 -20.55 21.33 8.08
CA SER A 10 -21.44 20.57 8.96
C SER A 10 -21.58 19.11 8.51
N TYR A 11 -21.69 18.88 7.21
CA TYR A 11 -21.72 17.54 6.62
C TYR A 11 -20.49 16.71 7.00
N PHE A 12 -19.28 17.24 6.76
CA PHE A 12 -18.05 16.51 7.06
C PHE A 12 -17.81 16.34 8.57
N GLN A 13 -18.31 17.25 9.41
CA GLN A 13 -18.29 17.06 10.86
C GLN A 13 -19.17 15.89 11.29
N CYS A 14 -20.40 15.80 10.78
CA CYS A 14 -21.29 14.68 11.04
C CYS A 14 -20.72 13.36 10.48
N LEU A 15 -20.18 13.39 9.27
CA LEU A 15 -19.54 12.21 8.68
C LEU A 15 -18.38 11.69 9.54
N SER A 16 -17.56 12.59 10.08
CA SER A 16 -16.46 12.24 10.97
C SER A 16 -16.96 11.54 12.24
N SER A 17 -18.05 12.01 12.85
CA SER A 17 -18.59 11.39 14.08
C SER A 17 -19.16 9.98 13.86
N LEU A 18 -19.47 9.60 12.61
CA LEU A 18 -19.91 8.24 12.26
C LEU A 18 -18.74 7.26 12.11
N LEU A 19 -17.51 7.74 12.00
CA LEU A 19 -16.32 6.89 11.86
C LEU A 19 -15.82 6.38 13.22
N PRO A 20 -15.17 5.21 13.26
CA PRO A 20 -14.43 4.76 14.44
C PRO A 20 -13.38 5.80 14.87
N GLU A 21 -13.18 5.98 16.17
CA GLU A 21 -12.30 7.03 16.74
C GLU A 21 -10.93 7.13 16.05
N LYS A 22 -10.28 6.00 15.76
CA LYS A 22 -8.99 5.90 15.06
C LYS A 22 -8.96 6.50 13.64
N HIS A 23 -10.12 6.80 13.05
CA HIS A 23 -10.29 7.27 11.67
C HIS A 23 -11.05 8.59 11.60
N GLN A 24 -11.44 9.16 12.74
CA GLN A 24 -12.08 10.47 12.79
C GLN A 24 -11.11 11.56 12.35
N PHE A 25 -11.66 12.62 11.76
CA PHE A 25 -10.93 13.74 11.19
C PHE A 25 -11.59 15.07 11.58
N LYS A 26 -10.82 16.17 11.61
CA LYS A 26 -11.32 17.49 12.05
C LYS A 26 -12.14 18.22 10.97
N GLY A 27 -11.95 17.89 9.71
CA GLY A 27 -12.64 18.49 8.57
C GLY A 27 -12.01 18.07 7.24
N ARG A 28 -12.61 18.49 6.12
CA ARG A 28 -12.13 18.14 4.78
C ARG A 28 -10.77 18.80 4.47
N SER A 29 -9.76 18.00 4.12
CA SER A 29 -8.42 18.45 3.73
C SER A 29 -8.04 17.91 2.34
N ARG A 30 -7.95 18.81 1.35
CA ARG A 30 -7.74 18.44 -0.06
C ARG A 30 -6.25 18.34 -0.45
N ARG A 31 -5.46 19.41 -0.29
CA ARG A 31 -4.03 19.42 -0.65
C ARG A 31 -3.22 20.19 0.40
N PRO A 32 -2.44 19.52 1.27
CA PRO A 32 -2.30 18.06 1.42
C PRO A 32 -3.48 17.42 2.16
N ALA A 33 -3.61 16.09 2.06
CA ALA A 33 -4.43 15.31 2.99
C ALA A 33 -3.75 15.31 4.37
N LYS A 34 -4.52 15.50 5.45
CA LYS A 34 -4.00 15.53 6.82
C LYS A 34 -4.18 14.21 7.57
N ASP A 35 -4.97 13.30 7.02
CA ASP A 35 -5.32 12.02 7.65
C ASP A 35 -5.66 10.97 6.57
N PRO A 36 -5.67 9.67 6.94
CA PRO A 36 -5.93 8.58 6.01
C PRO A 36 -7.30 8.63 5.33
N PHE A 37 -8.34 9.10 6.03
CA PHE A 37 -9.69 9.16 5.48
C PHE A 37 -9.80 10.25 4.42
N ASN A 38 -9.26 11.44 4.69
CA ASN A 38 -9.16 12.51 3.70
C ASN A 38 -8.32 12.12 2.48
N ALA A 39 -7.26 11.33 2.67
CA ALA A 39 -6.46 10.80 1.57
C ALA A 39 -7.28 9.85 0.68
N CYS A 40 -8.06 8.94 1.30
CA CYS A 40 -8.97 8.05 0.59
C CYS A 40 -10.04 8.84 -0.19
N LEU A 41 -10.69 9.83 0.45
CA LEU A 41 -11.67 10.69 -0.22
C LEU A 41 -11.07 11.47 -1.40
N ASN A 42 -9.87 12.03 -1.24
CA ASN A 42 -9.17 12.70 -2.35
C ASN A 42 -8.98 11.77 -3.55
N TYR A 43 -8.61 10.51 -3.29
CA TYR A 43 -8.40 9.52 -4.32
C TYR A 43 -9.72 9.12 -5.01
N CYS A 44 -10.77 8.83 -4.23
CA CYS A 44 -12.10 8.52 -4.75
C CYS A 44 -12.66 9.66 -5.63
N TYR A 45 -12.53 10.91 -5.18
CA TYR A 45 -12.94 12.06 -5.99
C TYR A 45 -12.07 12.25 -7.23
N GLY A 46 -10.77 11.93 -7.17
CA GLY A 46 -9.89 11.96 -8.34
C GLY A 46 -10.34 10.97 -9.42
N ILE A 47 -10.65 9.73 -9.04
CA ILE A 47 -11.20 8.72 -9.96
C ILE A 47 -12.54 9.20 -10.53
N LEU A 48 -13.44 9.64 -9.65
CA LEU A 48 -14.77 10.08 -10.06
C LEU A 48 -14.70 11.26 -11.04
N TYR A 49 -13.80 12.21 -10.79
CA TYR A 49 -13.54 13.33 -11.69
C TYR A 49 -13.13 12.84 -13.08
N SER A 50 -12.19 11.88 -13.17
CA SER A 50 -11.78 11.31 -14.46
C SER A 50 -12.93 10.60 -15.20
N LEU A 51 -13.83 9.94 -14.46
CA LEU A 51 -15.01 9.28 -15.06
C LEU A 51 -16.03 10.28 -15.59
N VAL A 52 -16.36 11.31 -14.80
CA VAL A 52 -17.31 12.36 -15.19
C VAL A 52 -16.76 13.17 -16.35
N GLU A 53 -15.47 13.51 -16.33
CA GLU A 53 -14.81 14.20 -17.44
C GLU A 53 -14.91 13.37 -18.73
N LYS A 54 -14.59 12.07 -18.67
CA LYS A 54 -14.69 11.17 -19.83
C LYS A 54 -16.12 11.09 -20.35
N ALA A 55 -17.11 10.97 -19.46
CA ALA A 55 -18.52 10.92 -19.84
C ALA A 55 -19.00 12.24 -20.48
N CYS A 56 -18.55 13.39 -19.96
CA CYS A 56 -18.81 14.71 -20.52
C CYS A 56 -18.33 14.80 -21.97
N ILE A 57 -17.06 14.45 -22.22
CA ILE A 57 -16.45 14.48 -23.56
C ILE A 57 -17.16 13.53 -24.52
N LEU A 58 -17.43 12.28 -24.10
CA LEU A 58 -18.11 11.28 -24.93
C LEU A 58 -19.56 11.68 -25.28
N SER A 59 -20.19 12.49 -24.45
CA SER A 59 -21.54 13.02 -24.68
C SER A 59 -21.56 14.25 -25.61
N GLY A 60 -20.38 14.73 -26.04
CA GLY A 60 -20.24 15.93 -26.87
C GLY A 60 -20.41 17.25 -26.10
N LEU A 61 -20.39 17.21 -24.76
CA LEU A 61 -20.46 18.41 -23.93
C LEU A 61 -19.08 19.04 -23.76
N ASP A 62 -19.00 20.37 -23.82
CA ASP A 62 -17.76 21.11 -23.57
C ASP A 62 -17.44 21.13 -22.05
N PRO A 63 -16.36 20.48 -21.59
CA PRO A 63 -16.00 20.44 -20.17
C PRO A 63 -15.75 21.81 -19.52
N TYR A 64 -15.48 22.85 -20.31
CA TYR A 64 -15.07 24.16 -19.82
C TYR A 64 -16.24 25.13 -19.57
N VAL A 65 -17.44 24.82 -20.06
CA VAL A 65 -18.62 25.69 -19.94
C VAL A 65 -19.47 25.29 -18.73
N GLY A 66 -19.17 25.84 -17.55
CA GLY A 66 -19.90 25.54 -16.31
C GLY A 66 -21.12 26.44 -16.11
N PHE A 67 -22.03 26.01 -15.24
CA PHE A 67 -23.20 26.78 -14.77
C PHE A 67 -23.03 27.31 -13.34
N LEU A 68 -22.42 26.54 -12.44
CA LEU A 68 -22.32 26.85 -11.00
C LEU A 68 -20.91 27.26 -10.58
N HIS A 69 -19.89 26.58 -11.09
CA HIS A 69 -18.50 26.97 -10.87
C HIS A 69 -18.10 28.12 -11.80
N THR A 70 -17.54 29.19 -11.24
CA THR A 70 -17.11 30.37 -12.01
C THR A 70 -16.12 29.98 -13.11
N ASP A 71 -16.39 30.43 -14.33
CA ASP A 71 -15.53 30.23 -15.50
C ASP A 71 -14.19 30.94 -15.30
N ASN A 72 -13.22 30.23 -14.74
CA ASN A 72 -11.82 30.57 -14.92
C ASN A 72 -11.34 29.90 -16.20
N TYR A 73 -10.81 30.70 -17.14
CA TYR A 73 -10.07 30.21 -18.29
C TYR A 73 -9.11 29.09 -17.85
N ASN A 74 -9.22 27.91 -18.45
CA ASN A 74 -8.52 26.64 -18.16
C ASN A 74 -9.03 25.74 -17.03
N LYS A 75 -10.20 26.00 -16.42
CA LYS A 75 -10.86 25.02 -15.54
C LYS A 75 -12.00 24.32 -16.26
N LYS A 76 -12.10 22.99 -16.09
CA LYS A 76 -13.21 22.19 -16.59
C LYS A 76 -14.45 22.39 -15.70
N SER A 77 -15.00 23.60 -15.72
CA SER A 77 -16.08 24.04 -14.81
C SER A 77 -17.30 23.13 -14.88
N LEU A 78 -17.69 22.67 -16.08
CA LEU A 78 -18.83 21.76 -16.24
C LEU A 78 -18.60 20.41 -15.53
N VAL A 79 -17.38 19.90 -15.56
CA VAL A 79 -17.03 18.64 -14.86
C VAL A 79 -17.17 18.81 -13.35
N PHE A 80 -16.82 19.98 -12.82
CA PHE A 80 -17.00 20.29 -11.40
C PHE A 80 -18.47 20.47 -11.00
N ASP A 81 -19.34 20.86 -11.92
CA ASP A 81 -20.78 20.90 -11.68
C ASP A 81 -21.37 19.48 -11.72
N LEU A 82 -21.03 18.72 -12.77
CA LEU A 82 -21.57 17.39 -13.00
C LEU A 82 -21.15 16.40 -11.91
N ILE A 83 -19.98 16.57 -11.28
CA ILE A 83 -19.49 15.63 -10.27
C ILE A 83 -20.27 15.70 -8.95
N GLU A 84 -20.86 16.85 -8.60
CA GLU A 84 -21.49 17.08 -7.29
C GLU A 84 -22.52 16.00 -6.89
N PRO A 85 -23.52 15.63 -7.73
CA PRO A 85 -24.48 14.57 -7.38
C PRO A 85 -23.85 13.17 -7.22
N PHE A 86 -22.66 12.94 -7.79
CA PHE A 86 -21.99 11.64 -7.74
C PHE A 86 -20.98 11.51 -6.60
N ARG A 87 -20.65 12.60 -5.88
CA ARG A 87 -19.67 12.55 -4.77
C ARG A 87 -20.04 11.54 -3.68
N ILE A 88 -21.34 11.33 -3.48
CA ILE A 88 -21.86 10.36 -2.51
C ILE A 88 -21.32 8.94 -2.73
N TYR A 89 -21.08 8.52 -3.98
CA TYR A 89 -20.54 7.19 -4.27
C TYR A 89 -19.09 7.04 -3.81
N GLY A 90 -18.29 8.09 -3.95
CA GLY A 90 -16.93 8.13 -3.43
C GLY A 90 -16.90 8.10 -1.89
N GLU A 91 -17.83 8.80 -1.26
CA GLU A 91 -17.96 8.87 0.19
C GLU A 91 -18.45 7.56 0.80
N GLN A 92 -19.49 6.95 0.23
CA GLN A 92 -19.98 5.63 0.63
C GLN A 92 -18.88 4.57 0.56
N THR A 93 -18.08 4.60 -0.52
CA THR A 93 -16.93 3.70 -0.68
C THR A 93 -15.90 3.92 0.44
N ALA A 94 -15.55 5.17 0.73
CA ALA A 94 -14.60 5.49 1.80
C ALA A 94 -15.13 5.07 3.18
N ILE A 95 -16.40 5.36 3.50
CA ILE A 95 -17.04 4.94 4.74
C ILE A 95 -16.96 3.42 4.87
N TYR A 96 -17.37 2.69 3.84
CA TYR A 96 -17.39 1.23 3.84
C TYR A 96 -16.01 0.62 4.13
N LEU A 97 -14.95 1.16 3.54
CA LEU A 97 -13.58 0.69 3.75
C LEU A 97 -13.12 0.89 5.21
N PHE A 98 -13.49 2.03 5.81
CA PHE A 98 -13.01 2.43 7.12
C PHE A 98 -13.89 1.92 8.29
N THR A 99 -15.17 1.62 8.04
CA THR A 99 -16.07 1.01 9.03
C THR A 99 -16.06 -0.52 8.95
N GLY A 100 -15.95 -1.11 7.76
CA GLY A 100 -16.02 -2.56 7.53
C GLY A 100 -14.80 -3.37 8.00
N LYS A 101 -13.90 -2.80 8.82
CA LYS A 101 -12.59 -3.37 9.23
C LYS A 101 -11.68 -3.78 8.06
N LYS A 102 -11.98 -3.36 6.83
CA LYS A 102 -11.18 -3.64 5.62
C LYS A 102 -9.92 -2.77 5.55
N TRP A 103 -10.00 -1.55 6.07
CA TRP A 103 -8.83 -0.70 6.23
C TRP A 103 -7.93 -1.21 7.36
N LYS A 104 -6.86 -1.91 6.98
CA LYS A 104 -5.74 -2.26 7.86
C LYS A 104 -4.58 -1.33 7.55
N ARG A 105 -4.15 -0.54 8.54
CA ARG A 105 -2.82 0.07 8.45
C ARG A 105 -1.82 -1.07 8.44
N LYS A 106 -1.01 -1.20 7.38
CA LYS A 106 0.17 -2.06 7.41
C LYS A 106 1.02 -1.50 8.56
N LYS A 107 1.00 -2.15 9.74
CA LYS A 107 1.96 -1.83 10.80
C LYS A 107 3.32 -2.05 10.16
N MET A 108 4.24 -1.10 10.34
CA MET A 108 5.65 -1.38 10.14
C MET A 108 5.95 -2.52 11.11
N THR A 109 6.03 -3.72 10.57
CA THR A 109 5.98 -4.95 11.34
C THR A 109 7.35 -5.13 11.95
N ASP A 110 7.43 -4.97 13.27
CA ASP A 110 8.65 -5.34 13.97
C ASP A 110 8.88 -6.83 13.75
N ILE A 111 9.92 -7.15 12.99
CA ILE A 111 10.30 -8.51 12.61
C ILE A 111 10.47 -9.38 13.86
N LYS A 112 10.91 -8.82 14.98
CA LYS A 112 11.07 -9.55 16.25
C LYS A 112 9.75 -9.95 16.91
N THR A 113 8.64 -9.32 16.54
CA THR A 113 7.30 -9.69 17.01
C THR A 113 6.62 -10.75 16.14
N LEU A 114 7.08 -10.89 14.89
CA LEU A 114 6.49 -11.81 13.91
C LEU A 114 7.08 -13.21 13.97
N PHE A 115 8.36 -13.31 14.31
CA PHE A 115 9.09 -14.57 14.38
C PHE A 115 9.63 -14.79 15.78
N ARG A 116 10.07 -16.01 16.07
CA ARG A 116 10.73 -16.32 17.34
C ARG A 116 11.94 -15.41 17.56
N SER A 117 12.05 -14.82 18.75
CA SER A 117 13.15 -13.91 19.11
C SER A 117 14.54 -14.55 18.93
N SER A 118 14.61 -15.88 19.03
CA SER A 118 15.82 -16.68 18.79
C SER A 118 16.38 -16.58 17.37
N PHE A 119 15.63 -16.10 16.38
CA PHE A 119 16.16 -15.93 15.01
C PHE A 119 17.03 -14.68 14.86
N PHE A 120 16.88 -13.72 15.78
CA PHE A 120 17.37 -12.35 15.65
C PHE A 120 18.06 -11.84 16.92
N TRP A 121 18.58 -12.77 17.73
CA TRP A 121 19.23 -12.46 19.01
C TRP A 121 20.50 -11.61 18.84
N ASP A 122 21.13 -11.68 17.66
CA ASP A 122 22.37 -11.00 17.29
C ASP A 122 22.15 -9.60 16.70
N ALA A 123 20.90 -9.17 16.54
CA ALA A 123 20.56 -7.91 15.88
C ALA A 123 19.82 -6.95 16.81
N GLY A 124 20.07 -5.65 16.65
CA GLY A 124 19.35 -4.56 17.32
C GLY A 124 17.97 -4.32 16.68
N ASP A 125 17.70 -3.11 16.22
CA ASP A 125 16.47 -2.84 15.48
C ASP A 125 16.56 -3.42 14.06
N ILE A 126 15.49 -4.06 13.60
CA ILE A 126 15.43 -4.70 12.29
C ILE A 126 14.30 -4.07 11.49
N ASP A 127 14.69 -3.23 10.52
CA ASP A 127 13.76 -2.78 9.49
C ASP A 127 13.52 -3.89 8.46
N ALA A 128 12.24 -4.22 8.22
CA ALA A 128 11.85 -5.29 7.33
C ALA A 128 12.26 -5.07 5.86
N ALA A 129 12.29 -3.82 5.39
CA ALA A 129 12.64 -3.51 4.01
C ALA A 129 14.17 -3.47 3.82
N GLU A 130 14.88 -2.78 4.71
CA GLU A 130 16.34 -2.62 4.62
C GLU A 130 17.07 -3.94 4.90
N HIS A 131 16.57 -4.75 5.83
CA HIS A 131 17.20 -6.00 6.24
C HIS A 131 16.58 -7.24 5.60
N ALA A 132 15.82 -7.09 4.50
CA ALA A 132 15.07 -8.18 3.87
C ALA A 132 15.91 -9.44 3.65
N ALA A 133 17.11 -9.32 3.07
CA ALA A 133 17.99 -10.46 2.82
C ALA A 133 18.42 -11.18 4.10
N TYR A 134 18.67 -10.44 5.18
CA TYR A 134 19.02 -10.96 6.50
C TYR A 134 17.85 -11.72 7.14
N VAL A 135 16.66 -11.11 7.13
CA VAL A 135 15.42 -11.71 7.66
C VAL A 135 15.06 -12.99 6.91
N ILE A 136 15.02 -12.92 5.57
CA ILE A 136 14.68 -14.06 4.71
C ILE A 136 15.59 -15.23 5.04
N GLY A 137 16.91 -15.06 4.96
CA GLY A 137 17.77 -16.23 5.17
C GLY A 137 17.76 -16.77 6.60
N ARG A 138 17.52 -15.95 7.63
CA ARG A 138 17.33 -16.47 9.00
C ARG A 138 16.09 -17.36 9.08
N VAL A 139 14.98 -16.91 8.52
CA VAL A 139 13.75 -17.70 8.50
C VAL A 139 13.88 -18.94 7.61
N LEU A 140 14.57 -18.85 6.47
CA LEU A 140 14.78 -20.02 5.61
C LEU A 140 15.70 -21.08 6.25
N ASP A 141 16.71 -20.67 7.02
CA ASP A 141 17.66 -21.60 7.65
C ASP A 141 17.14 -22.21 8.96
N TYR A 142 16.35 -21.46 9.74
CA TYR A 142 15.98 -21.85 11.11
C TYR A 142 14.46 -21.89 11.38
N GLY A 143 13.65 -21.38 10.46
CA GLY A 143 12.19 -21.29 10.60
C GLY A 143 11.48 -22.61 10.34
N ASP A 144 10.28 -22.73 10.90
CA ASP A 144 9.34 -23.80 10.56
C ASP A 144 8.38 -23.41 9.42
N ILE A 145 7.43 -24.29 9.09
CA ILE A 145 6.50 -24.07 7.98
C ILE A 145 5.59 -22.85 8.18
N GLU A 146 5.25 -22.51 9.43
CA GLU A 146 4.42 -21.35 9.72
C GLU A 146 5.24 -20.07 9.60
N ASP A 147 6.50 -20.08 10.06
CA ASP A 147 7.42 -18.97 9.84
C ASP A 147 7.60 -18.67 8.34
N VAL A 148 7.73 -19.72 7.52
CA VAL A 148 7.84 -19.58 6.05
C VAL A 148 6.57 -18.98 5.43
N ARG A 149 5.38 -19.31 5.94
CA ARG A 149 4.12 -18.69 5.48
C ARG A 149 4.08 -17.21 5.83
N VAL A 150 4.42 -16.85 7.06
CA VAL A 150 4.51 -15.45 7.50
C VAL A 150 5.54 -14.69 6.67
N LEU A 151 6.69 -15.31 6.36
CA LEU A 151 7.71 -14.71 5.50
C LEU A 151 7.16 -14.35 4.11
N ARG A 152 6.36 -15.25 3.51
CA ARG A 152 5.74 -15.04 2.19
C ARG A 152 4.60 -14.02 2.19
N ASP A 153 3.99 -13.75 3.35
CA ASP A 153 3.03 -12.64 3.51
C ASP A 153 3.74 -11.27 3.53
N ILE A 154 5.03 -11.25 3.88
CA ILE A 154 5.84 -10.03 4.02
C ILE A 154 6.64 -9.75 2.74
N TYR A 155 7.29 -10.78 2.20
CA TYR A 155 8.17 -10.69 1.04
C TYR A 155 7.60 -11.49 -0.13
N PRO A 156 7.46 -10.88 -1.32
CA PRO A 156 7.06 -11.61 -2.51
C PRO A 156 8.15 -12.61 -2.92
N ASP A 157 7.77 -13.65 -3.67
CA ASP A 157 8.67 -14.75 -4.03
C ASP A 157 9.93 -14.25 -4.78
N GLU A 158 9.81 -13.18 -5.58
CA GLU A 158 10.93 -12.57 -6.30
C GLU A 158 12.02 -12.08 -5.34
N LYS A 159 11.64 -11.51 -4.18
CA LYS A 159 12.58 -11.05 -3.15
C LYS A 159 13.24 -12.21 -2.43
N ILE A 160 12.52 -13.31 -2.21
CA ILE A 160 13.06 -14.54 -1.62
C ILE A 160 14.08 -15.17 -2.57
N ILE A 161 13.75 -15.26 -3.86
CA ILE A 161 14.64 -15.75 -4.92
C ILE A 161 15.91 -14.88 -5.00
N GLU A 162 15.76 -13.55 -4.97
CA GLU A 162 16.88 -12.61 -4.95
C GLU A 162 17.81 -12.86 -3.75
N ALA A 163 17.23 -13.06 -2.55
CA ALA A 163 18.01 -13.38 -1.35
C ALA A 163 18.78 -14.71 -1.50
N ILE A 164 18.17 -15.75 -2.09
CA ILE A 164 18.83 -17.04 -2.35
C ILE A 164 19.99 -16.89 -3.34
N ARG A 165 19.80 -16.09 -4.39
CA ARG A 165 20.81 -15.85 -5.43
C ARG A 165 21.99 -15.00 -4.96
N THR A 166 21.77 -14.12 -3.99
CA THR A 166 22.79 -13.14 -3.56
C THR A 166 23.48 -13.57 -2.27
N ARG A 167 22.75 -14.14 -1.30
CA ARG A 167 23.27 -14.41 0.05
C ARG A 167 24.14 -15.66 0.10
N ARG A 168 25.43 -15.46 0.36
CA ARG A 168 26.41 -16.55 0.56
C ARG A 168 26.25 -17.27 1.91
N GLY A 169 25.68 -16.60 2.91
CA GLY A 169 25.58 -17.11 4.29
C GLY A 169 24.39 -18.01 4.58
N LEU A 170 23.67 -18.52 3.56
CA LEU A 170 22.63 -19.54 3.75
C LEU A 170 23.26 -20.91 3.97
N LEU A 171 22.60 -21.79 4.72
CA LEU A 171 23.04 -23.17 4.84
C LEU A 171 22.95 -23.86 3.45
N PRO A 172 23.93 -24.70 3.05
CA PRO A 172 23.90 -25.35 1.74
C PRO A 172 22.65 -26.22 1.50
N GLN A 173 22.11 -26.85 2.56
CA GLN A 173 20.90 -27.68 2.46
C GLN A 173 19.67 -26.80 2.18
N THR A 174 19.54 -25.68 2.89
CA THR A 174 18.52 -24.64 2.64
C THR A 174 18.58 -24.16 1.19
N GLY A 175 19.77 -23.77 0.73
CA GLY A 175 19.97 -23.30 -0.65
C GLY A 175 19.53 -24.33 -1.69
N LYS A 176 19.86 -25.62 -1.51
CA LYS A 176 19.43 -26.70 -2.42
C LYS A 176 17.91 -26.86 -2.44
N TYR A 177 17.28 -26.96 -1.26
CA TYR A 177 15.84 -27.15 -1.15
C TYR A 177 15.08 -26.02 -1.85
N TRP A 178 15.42 -24.78 -1.53
CA TRP A 178 14.72 -23.63 -2.06
C TRP A 178 15.00 -23.40 -3.54
N ALA A 179 16.18 -23.75 -4.02
CA ALA A 179 16.47 -23.74 -5.46
C ALA A 179 15.60 -24.74 -6.23
N VAL A 180 15.39 -25.94 -5.71
CA VAL A 180 14.43 -26.89 -6.31
C VAL A 180 13.01 -26.33 -6.26
N LYS A 181 12.60 -25.78 -5.11
CA LYS A 181 11.24 -25.23 -4.93
C LYS A 181 10.91 -24.09 -5.90
N PHE A 182 11.88 -23.21 -6.17
CA PHE A 182 11.72 -22.05 -7.04
C PHE A 182 12.25 -22.26 -8.47
N ASN A 183 12.67 -23.48 -8.81
CA ASN A 183 13.26 -23.80 -10.10
C ASN A 183 14.47 -22.91 -10.47
N ILE A 184 15.36 -22.67 -9.51
CA ILE A 184 16.59 -21.89 -9.66
C ILE A 184 17.75 -22.86 -9.99
N PRO A 185 18.53 -22.62 -11.06
CA PRO A 185 19.74 -23.39 -11.31
C PRO A 185 20.73 -23.31 -10.13
N PHE A 186 21.30 -24.43 -9.70
CA PHE A 186 22.22 -24.44 -8.55
C PHE A 186 23.47 -23.57 -8.74
N SER A 187 23.89 -23.29 -9.98
CA SER A 187 24.97 -22.35 -10.31
C SER A 187 24.64 -20.89 -9.95
N GLU A 188 23.36 -20.56 -9.85
CA GLU A 188 22.88 -19.23 -9.46
C GLU A 188 22.71 -19.07 -7.94
N VAL A 189 22.81 -20.17 -7.17
CA VAL A 189 22.65 -20.15 -5.72
C VAL A 189 23.98 -19.79 -5.07
N SER A 190 24.04 -18.61 -4.45
CA SER A 190 25.29 -18.03 -3.93
C SER A 190 25.99 -18.94 -2.90
N CYS A 191 25.24 -19.58 -2.01
CA CYS A 191 25.80 -20.47 -0.97
C CYS A 191 26.28 -21.83 -1.50
N LEU A 192 25.95 -22.20 -2.75
CA LEU A 192 26.40 -23.45 -3.38
C LEU A 192 27.62 -23.26 -4.28
N ARG A 193 28.02 -22.01 -4.56
CA ARG A 193 29.23 -21.71 -5.30
C ARG A 193 30.44 -22.10 -4.44
N LYS A 194 31.11 -23.20 -4.82
CA LYS A 194 32.34 -23.66 -4.14
C LYS A 194 33.38 -22.55 -4.14
N TYR A 195 33.92 -22.23 -2.97
CA TYR A 195 35.13 -21.41 -2.84
C TYR A 195 36.34 -22.34 -2.85
N TYR A 196 36.84 -22.66 -4.03
CA TYR A 196 38.20 -23.19 -4.18
C TYR A 196 38.94 -22.31 -5.20
N PRO A 197 39.91 -21.47 -4.78
CA PRO A 197 40.97 -21.10 -5.70
C PRO A 197 41.71 -22.38 -6.07
N GLY A 198 41.93 -22.61 -7.36
CA GLY A 198 42.69 -23.77 -7.82
C GLY A 198 44.04 -23.85 -7.10
N GLN A 199 44.35 -25.02 -6.55
CA GLN A 199 45.69 -25.40 -6.16
C GLN A 199 46.01 -26.77 -6.77
N LEU A 200 47.03 -26.72 -7.64
CA LEU A 200 47.82 -27.78 -8.27
C LEU A 200 47.16 -28.59 -9.40
#